data_AF-A0A8S3S316-F1
#
_entry.id   AF-A0A8S3S316-F1
#
_cell.length_a   1.000
_cell.length_b   1.000
_cell.length_c   1.000
_cell.angle_alpha   90.00
_cell.angle_beta   90.00
_cell.angle_gamma   90.00
#
_symmetry.space_group_name_H-M   'P 1'
#
loop_
_entity.id
_entity.type
_entity.pdbx_description
1 polymer ?
#
loop_
_entity_poly.entity_id
_entity_poly.type
_entity_poly.pdbx_seq_one_letter_code
_entity_poly.pdbx_strand_id
1 'polypeptide(L)'
;MMTENEMPEILCKCFNEKADSITTMPADLILYTCVNKYLAETWLERYQPPRLTDPETINWLRSLGRKVKGQEDNIRTKRQAVRRIRREIRTLTDAQREDLFELFEAALQEIDNQVTLPYFDSRLDYNLRDPRESNFWGDSFMGDHRGVVSNGPFQRWRQRNGAFLERNGGGSGSMISPRG
;
A
#
# COMPACT_ATOMS: atom_id res chain seq x y z
N MET A 1 -38.55 12.61 -8.99
CA MET A 1 -39.68 13.05 -8.15
C MET A 1 -39.81 11.98 -7.07
N MET A 2 -39.38 12.26 -5.84
CA MET A 2 -39.50 11.29 -4.74
C MET A 2 -40.95 11.29 -4.28
N THR A 3 -41.66 10.18 -4.46
CA THR A 3 -43.00 10.01 -3.91
C THR A 3 -42.89 9.88 -2.39
N GLU A 4 -43.66 10.67 -1.65
CA GLU A 4 -43.86 10.43 -0.22
C GLU A 4 -44.53 9.05 -0.09
N ASN A 5 -43.81 8.09 0.49
CA ASN A 5 -44.37 6.77 0.74
C ASN A 5 -45.17 6.83 2.03
N GLU A 6 -46.44 6.41 1.96
CA GLU A 6 -47.31 6.34 3.14
C GLU A 6 -46.73 5.37 4.19
N MET A 7 -46.86 5.74 5.46
CA MET A 7 -46.34 4.95 6.57
C MET A 7 -47.01 3.56 6.62
N PRO A 8 -46.24 2.46 6.68
CA PRO A 8 -46.81 1.11 6.70
C PRO A 8 -47.81 0.91 7.84
N GLU A 9 -48.95 0.27 7.54
CA GLU A 9 -50.06 0.09 8.47
C GLU A 9 -49.64 -0.65 9.76
N ILE A 10 -48.74 -1.63 9.64
CA ILE A 10 -48.18 -2.40 10.76
C ILE A 10 -47.40 -1.50 11.73
N LEU A 11 -46.60 -0.56 11.20
CA LEU A 11 -45.87 0.41 12.01
C LEU A 11 -46.83 1.40 12.67
N CYS A 12 -47.76 1.94 11.89
CA CYS A 12 -48.79 2.87 12.37
C CYS A 12 -49.56 2.29 13.55
N LYS A 13 -50.00 1.03 13.43
CA LYS A 13 -50.71 0.31 14.48
C LYS A 13 -49.88 0.17 15.76
N CYS A 14 -48.61 -0.24 15.65
CA CYS A 14 -47.72 -0.38 16.81
C CYS A 14 -47.49 0.96 17.54
N PHE A 15 -47.29 2.04 16.79
CA PHE A 15 -47.12 3.36 17.39
C PHE A 15 -48.38 3.83 18.11
N ASN A 16 -49.56 3.63 17.52
CA ASN A 16 -50.82 4.00 18.16
C ASN A 16 -51.09 3.18 19.44
N GLU A 17 -50.80 1.87 19.43
CA GLU A 17 -50.92 1.02 20.62
C GLU A 17 -49.95 1.41 21.76
N LYS A 18 -48.80 1.99 21.41
CA LYS A 18 -47.75 2.38 22.37
C LYS A 18 -47.76 3.87 22.72
N ALA A 19 -48.58 4.68 22.05
CA ALA A 19 -48.71 6.12 22.28
C ALA A 19 -49.20 6.43 23.70
N ASP A 20 -50.03 5.58 24.29
CA ASP A 20 -50.51 5.74 25.67
C ASP A 20 -49.43 5.49 26.73
N SER A 21 -48.28 4.90 26.35
CA SER A 21 -47.16 4.57 27.24
C SER A 21 -46.01 5.58 27.20
N ILE A 22 -46.18 6.75 26.57
CA ILE A 22 -45.11 7.76 26.42
C ILE A 22 -44.66 8.33 27.77
N THR A 23 -45.53 8.32 28.78
CA THR A 23 -45.19 8.79 30.14
C THR A 23 -44.38 7.77 30.95
N THR A 24 -44.42 6.49 30.57
CA THR A 24 -43.79 5.37 31.29
C THR A 24 -42.57 4.80 30.56
N MET A 25 -42.48 4.99 29.25
CA MET A 25 -41.38 4.53 28.42
C MET A 25 -40.80 5.66 27.55
N PRO A 26 -39.47 5.75 27.41
CA PRO A 26 -38.85 6.73 26.52
C PRO A 26 -39.24 6.46 25.06
N ALA A 27 -39.46 7.53 24.30
CA ALA A 27 -39.91 7.46 22.91
C ALA A 27 -38.97 6.64 22.01
N ASP A 28 -37.66 6.66 22.28
CA ASP A 28 -36.67 5.87 21.53
C ASP A 28 -36.88 4.35 21.70
N LEU A 29 -37.30 3.91 22.90
CA LEU A 29 -37.61 2.50 23.13
C LEU A 29 -38.88 2.07 22.37
N ILE A 30 -39.87 2.96 22.29
CA ILE A 30 -41.09 2.72 21.49
C ILE A 30 -40.75 2.65 20.00
N LEU A 31 -39.92 3.58 19.51
CA LEU A 31 -39.42 3.58 18.14
C LEU A 31 -38.65 2.29 17.82
N TYR A 32 -37.66 1.95 18.64
CA TYR A 32 -36.85 0.75 18.45
C TYR A 32 -37.69 -0.53 18.45
N THR A 33 -38.63 -0.66 19.39
CA THR A 33 -39.49 -1.84 19.49
C THR A 33 -40.44 -1.98 18.30
N CYS A 34 -41.12 -0.90 17.90
CA CYS A 34 -42.05 -0.95 16.77
C CYS A 34 -41.34 -1.17 15.43
N VAL A 35 -40.18 -0.54 15.22
CA VAL A 35 -39.38 -0.74 14.01
C VAL A 35 -38.86 -2.17 13.93
N ASN A 36 -38.33 -2.74 15.02
CA ASN A 36 -37.84 -4.12 14.99
C ASN A 36 -38.96 -5.14 14.81
N LYS A 37 -40.15 -4.90 15.39
CA LYS A 37 -41.33 -5.74 15.17
C LYS A 37 -41.72 -5.73 13.69
N TYR A 38 -41.82 -4.55 13.10
CA TYR A 38 -42.10 -4.41 11.66
C TYR A 38 -41.07 -5.15 10.82
N LEU A 39 -39.77 -4.93 11.07
CA LEU A 39 -38.69 -5.60 10.33
C LEU A 39 -38.68 -7.13 10.48
N ALA A 40 -39.17 -7.65 11.62
CA ALA A 40 -39.31 -9.09 11.84
C ALA A 40 -40.50 -9.68 11.06
N GLU A 41 -41.61 -8.94 10.98
CA GLU A 41 -42.81 -9.37 10.25
C GLU A 41 -42.65 -9.22 8.73
N THR A 42 -42.01 -8.16 8.25
CA THR A 42 -41.76 -7.90 6.82
C THR A 42 -40.41 -8.41 6.33
N TRP A 43 -39.95 -9.54 6.87
CA TRP A 43 -38.66 -10.12 6.49
C TRP A 43 -38.55 -10.44 4.99
N LEU A 44 -39.66 -10.80 4.33
CA LEU A 44 -39.69 -11.09 2.89
C LEU A 44 -39.48 -9.84 2.01
N GLU A 45 -40.02 -8.69 2.42
CA GLU A 45 -39.84 -7.40 1.71
C GLU A 45 -38.38 -6.93 1.76
N ARG A 46 -37.62 -7.36 2.78
CA ARG A 46 -36.21 -7.01 2.96
C ARG A 46 -35.26 -7.72 1.98
N TYR A 47 -35.57 -8.96 1.62
CA TYR A 47 -34.71 -9.79 0.76
C TYR A 47 -35.18 -9.83 -0.70
N GLN A 48 -36.43 -9.46 -0.97
CA GLN A 48 -36.93 -9.27 -2.32
C GLN A 48 -37.29 -7.80 -2.51
N PRO A 49 -36.34 -6.93 -2.90
CA PRO A 49 -36.72 -5.62 -3.39
C PRO A 49 -37.76 -5.81 -4.50
N PRO A 50 -38.78 -4.93 -4.60
CA PRO A 50 -39.72 -4.99 -5.70
C PRO A 50 -38.93 -5.08 -7.00
N ARG A 51 -39.30 -6.02 -7.87
CA ARG A 51 -38.61 -6.21 -9.15
C ARG A 51 -38.55 -4.84 -9.82
N LEU A 52 -37.34 -4.29 -9.94
CA LEU A 52 -37.14 -3.06 -10.69
C LEU A 52 -37.58 -3.34 -12.13
N THR A 53 -38.76 -2.83 -12.49
CA THR A 53 -39.36 -2.98 -13.82
C THR A 53 -39.20 -1.71 -14.65
N ASP A 54 -38.89 -0.57 -14.02
CA ASP A 54 -38.69 0.70 -14.69
C ASP A 54 -37.38 0.73 -15.50
N PRO A 55 -37.44 0.81 -16.85
CA PRO A 55 -36.26 0.76 -17.71
C PRO A 55 -35.29 1.92 -17.48
N GLU A 56 -35.79 3.11 -17.14
CA GLU A 56 -34.95 4.29 -16.90
C GLU A 56 -34.13 4.13 -15.63
N THR A 57 -34.75 3.69 -14.53
CA THR A 57 -34.07 3.42 -13.26
C THR A 57 -33.03 2.31 -13.42
N ILE A 58 -33.34 1.25 -14.16
CA ILE A 58 -32.36 0.18 -14.46
C ILE A 58 -31.16 0.74 -15.23
N ASN A 59 -31.40 1.59 -16.23
CA ASN A 59 -30.32 2.18 -17.03
C ASN A 59 -29.47 3.17 -16.21
N TRP A 60 -30.10 3.94 -15.33
CA TRP A 60 -29.43 4.82 -14.38
C TRP A 60 -28.60 4.03 -13.35
N LEU A 61 -29.13 2.94 -12.79
CA LEU A 61 -28.35 2.06 -11.90
C LEU A 61 -27.17 1.41 -12.62
N ARG A 62 -27.34 0.99 -13.88
CA ARG A 62 -26.21 0.50 -14.70
C ARG A 62 -25.20 1.60 -15.02
N SER A 63 -25.63 2.85 -15.23
CA SER A 63 -24.72 3.97 -15.50
C SER A 63 -23.94 4.35 -14.24
N LEU A 64 -24.60 4.36 -13.08
CA LEU A 64 -23.97 4.49 -11.76
C LEU A 64 -23.02 3.34 -11.47
N GLY A 65 -23.42 2.08 -11.70
CA GLY A 65 -22.55 0.92 -11.52
C GLY A 65 -21.29 1.02 -12.38
N ARG A 66 -21.42 1.51 -13.63
CA ARG A 66 -20.26 1.82 -14.48
C ARG A 66 -19.41 2.96 -13.96
N LYS A 67 -20.00 4.00 -13.36
CA LYS A 67 -19.28 5.13 -12.77
C LYS A 67 -18.57 4.76 -11.48
N VAL A 68 -19.21 3.97 -10.61
CA VAL A 68 -18.65 3.43 -9.37
C VAL A 68 -17.54 2.44 -9.70
N LYS A 69 -17.76 1.51 -10.62
CA LYS A 69 -16.70 0.62 -11.13
C LYS A 69 -15.59 1.41 -11.79
N GLY A 70 -15.93 2.46 -12.55
CA GLY A 70 -14.97 3.40 -13.11
C GLY A 70 -14.23 4.20 -12.03
N GLN A 71 -14.82 4.47 -10.87
CA GLN A 71 -14.16 5.12 -9.73
C GLN A 71 -13.24 4.16 -8.96
N GLU A 72 -13.65 2.89 -8.79
CA GLU A 72 -12.81 1.80 -8.31
C GLU A 72 -11.63 1.55 -9.26
N ASP A 73 -11.88 1.54 -10.57
CA ASP A 73 -10.85 1.42 -11.63
C ASP A 73 -10.04 2.72 -11.81
N ASN A 74 -10.57 3.89 -11.41
CA ASN A 74 -9.85 5.17 -11.34
C ASN A 74 -8.98 5.30 -10.09
N ILE A 75 -8.99 4.29 -9.21
CA ILE A 75 -7.72 3.87 -8.62
C ILE A 75 -6.92 3.26 -9.77
N ARG A 76 -6.31 4.12 -10.59
CA ARG A 76 -5.18 3.75 -11.44
C ARG A 76 -4.04 3.38 -10.51
N THR A 77 -4.16 2.25 -9.85
CA THR A 77 -3.03 1.55 -9.28
C THR A 77 -2.24 1.13 -10.49
N LYS A 78 -1.13 1.82 -10.77
CA LYS A 78 -0.11 1.27 -11.67
C LYS A 78 0.07 -0.18 -11.23
N ARG A 79 0.02 -1.13 -12.16
CA ARG A 79 0.27 -2.56 -11.92
C ARG A 79 1.64 -2.88 -11.27
N GLN A 80 2.40 -1.85 -10.88
CA GLN A 80 3.71 -1.87 -10.24
C GLN A 80 3.68 -1.44 -8.75
N ALA A 81 2.55 -1.01 -8.19
CA ALA A 81 2.51 -0.39 -6.86
C ALA A 81 2.07 -1.32 -5.70
N VAL A 82 2.31 -2.64 -5.80
CA VAL A 82 1.97 -3.59 -4.71
C VAL A 82 3.19 -3.97 -3.84
N ARG A 83 4.36 -3.40 -4.05
CA ARG A 83 5.52 -3.64 -3.16
C ARG A 83 6.22 -2.33 -2.87
N ARG A 84 6.62 -2.09 -1.61
CA ARG A 84 7.51 -0.98 -1.23
C ARG A 84 8.65 -0.93 -2.25
N ILE A 85 8.59 0.04 -3.15
CA ILE A 85 9.50 0.14 -4.28
C ILE A 85 10.79 0.68 -3.68
N ARG A 86 11.80 -0.18 -3.56
CA ARG A 86 13.18 0.30 -3.51
C ARG A 86 13.32 1.26 -4.70
N ARG A 87 13.37 2.55 -4.43
CA ARG A 87 13.56 3.56 -5.47
C ARG A 87 15.04 3.55 -5.82
N GLU A 88 15.35 3.35 -7.09
CA GLU A 88 16.74 3.34 -7.54
C GLU A 88 17.30 4.76 -7.48
N ILE A 89 18.53 4.93 -7.00
CA ILE A 89 19.19 6.24 -6.84
C ILE A 89 19.17 7.04 -8.16
N ARG A 90 19.32 6.36 -9.31
CA ARG A 90 19.26 7.00 -10.65
C ARG A 90 17.90 7.62 -11.01
N THR A 91 16.85 7.34 -10.25
CA THR A 91 15.50 7.88 -10.46
C THR A 91 15.17 9.04 -9.53
N LEU A 92 16.08 9.40 -8.63
CA LEU A 92 15.98 10.57 -7.77
C LEU A 92 16.35 11.83 -8.55
N THR A 93 15.80 12.98 -8.14
CA THR A 93 16.32 14.28 -8.60
C THR A 93 17.69 14.53 -7.98
N ASP A 94 18.44 15.48 -8.54
CA ASP A 94 19.78 15.81 -8.03
C ASP A 94 19.73 16.25 -6.56
N ALA A 95 18.80 17.16 -6.21
CA ALA A 95 18.58 17.59 -4.83
C ALA A 95 18.18 16.43 -3.88
N GLN A 96 17.34 15.49 -4.34
CA GLN A 96 16.96 14.32 -3.53
C GLN A 96 18.14 13.37 -3.28
N ARG A 97 19.06 13.30 -4.24
CA ARG A 97 20.24 12.46 -4.14
C ARG A 97 21.30 13.11 -3.25
N GLU A 98 21.48 14.41 -3.33
CA GLU A 98 22.35 15.18 -2.44
C GLU A 98 21.89 15.06 -0.98
N ASP A 99 20.61 15.34 -0.71
CA ASP A 99 20.02 15.18 0.62
C ASP A 99 20.21 13.76 1.20
N LEU A 100 20.03 12.73 0.37
CA LEU A 100 20.28 11.35 0.78
C LEU A 100 21.73 11.11 1.23
N PHE A 101 22.71 11.63 0.49
CA PHE A 101 24.12 11.42 0.80
C PHE A 101 24.56 12.26 2.00
N GLU A 102 24.10 13.50 2.12
CA GLU A 102 24.35 14.37 3.27
C GLU A 102 23.80 13.76 4.57
N LEU A 103 22.57 13.24 4.54
CA LEU A 103 21.96 12.56 5.70
C LEU A 103 22.74 11.31 6.10
N PHE A 104 23.23 10.55 5.12
CA PHE A 104 23.99 9.33 5.40
C PHE A 104 25.38 9.65 5.97
N GLU A 105 26.05 10.67 5.43
CA GLU A 105 27.33 11.15 5.93
C GLU A 105 27.21 11.75 7.34
N ALA A 106 26.18 12.56 7.60
CA ALA A 106 25.91 13.10 8.92
C ALA A 106 25.70 11.98 9.97
N ALA A 107 24.98 10.91 9.62
CA ALA A 107 24.78 9.77 10.51
C ALA A 107 26.07 8.99 10.80
N LEU A 108 27.01 8.94 9.85
CA LEU A 108 28.34 8.35 10.08
C LEU A 108 29.18 9.25 10.99
N GLN A 109 29.15 10.56 10.75
CA GLN A 109 29.90 11.55 11.54
C GLN A 109 29.38 11.72 12.97
N GLU A 110 28.11 11.39 13.23
CA GLU A 110 27.54 11.30 14.58
C GLU A 110 28.25 10.21 15.42
N ILE A 111 28.69 9.12 14.78
CA ILE A 111 29.42 8.03 15.44
C ILE A 111 30.92 8.33 15.48
N ASP A 112 31.50 8.74 14.35
CA ASP A 112 32.92 9.09 14.21
C ASP A 112 33.10 10.25 13.21
N ASN A 113 33.49 11.42 13.72
CA ASN A 113 33.63 12.63 12.93
C ASN A 113 34.84 12.65 11.97
N GLN A 114 35.71 11.63 12.01
CA GLN A 114 36.81 11.48 11.06
C GLN A 114 36.40 10.67 9.82
N VAL A 115 35.22 10.05 9.83
CA VAL A 115 34.74 9.21 8.74
C VAL A 115 33.91 10.03 7.77
N THR A 116 34.25 9.94 6.49
CA THR A 116 33.47 10.47 5.37
C THR A 116 32.96 9.32 4.51
N LEU A 117 31.92 9.56 3.72
CA LEU A 117 31.35 8.53 2.86
C LEU A 117 32.25 8.29 1.62
N PRO A 118 32.91 7.13 1.47
CA PRO A 118 33.71 6.86 0.28
C PRO A 118 32.84 6.58 -0.94
N TYR A 119 33.41 6.77 -2.13
CA TYR A 119 32.78 6.40 -3.40
C TYR A 119 33.47 5.20 -4.05
N PHE A 120 32.72 4.47 -4.88
CA PHE A 120 33.24 3.36 -5.67
C PHE A 120 33.32 3.75 -7.15
N ASP A 121 34.53 3.92 -7.68
CA ASP A 121 34.73 4.22 -9.09
C ASP A 121 34.86 2.95 -9.93
N SER A 122 33.72 2.46 -10.41
CA SER A 122 33.71 1.30 -11.31
C SER A 122 34.46 1.51 -12.64
N ARG A 123 34.77 2.76 -13.04
CA ARG A 123 35.52 3.02 -14.28
C ARG A 123 36.99 2.72 -14.13
N LEU A 124 37.54 2.94 -12.94
CA LEU A 124 38.92 2.61 -12.65
C LEU A 124 39.10 1.09 -12.63
N ASP A 125 38.19 0.40 -11.94
CA ASP A 125 38.21 -1.04 -11.75
C ASP A 125 37.89 -1.82 -13.03
N TYR A 126 37.21 -1.19 -14.00
CA TYR A 126 37.02 -1.76 -15.34
C TYR A 126 38.35 -2.13 -16.01
N ASN A 127 39.42 -1.39 -15.74
CA ASN A 127 40.73 -1.61 -16.36
C ASN A 127 41.53 -2.75 -15.72
N LEU A 128 41.04 -3.35 -14.63
CA LEU A 128 41.65 -4.52 -14.03
C LEU A 128 41.49 -5.74 -14.95
N ARG A 129 42.45 -6.67 -14.89
CA ARG A 129 42.38 -7.93 -15.63
C ARG A 129 41.16 -8.76 -15.20
N ASP A 130 40.91 -8.81 -13.90
CA ASP A 130 39.66 -9.29 -13.32
C ASP A 130 39.14 -8.23 -12.33
N PRO A 131 37.96 -7.63 -12.57
CA PRO A 131 37.39 -6.63 -11.67
C PRO A 131 37.04 -7.15 -10.26
N ARG A 132 37.07 -8.48 -10.06
CA ARG A 132 36.92 -9.12 -8.75
C ARG A 132 38.12 -8.91 -7.84
N GLU A 133 39.29 -8.65 -8.42
CA GLU A 133 40.53 -8.41 -7.69
C GLU A 133 40.62 -6.97 -7.18
N SER A 134 39.57 -6.16 -7.35
CA SER A 134 39.50 -4.84 -6.73
C SER A 134 39.60 -4.95 -5.21
N ASN A 135 40.40 -4.07 -4.62
CA ASN A 135 40.52 -3.90 -3.17
C ASN A 135 39.17 -3.62 -2.51
N PHE A 136 38.19 -3.11 -3.27
CA PHE A 136 36.83 -2.91 -2.79
C PHE A 136 36.22 -4.23 -2.26
N TRP A 137 36.49 -5.37 -2.91
CA TRP A 137 36.00 -6.69 -2.51
C TRP A 137 36.90 -7.41 -1.51
N GLY A 138 37.89 -6.72 -0.94
CA GLY A 138 38.74 -7.29 0.09
C GLY A 138 37.98 -7.61 1.38
N ASP A 139 38.47 -8.59 2.11
CA ASP A 139 37.90 -9.03 3.40
C ASP A 139 37.92 -7.93 4.46
N SER A 140 38.78 -6.92 4.32
CA SER A 140 38.79 -5.76 5.23
C SER A 140 37.69 -4.74 4.93
N PHE A 141 36.97 -4.86 3.80
CA PHE A 141 36.00 -3.86 3.35
C PHE A 141 34.65 -4.47 3.00
N MET A 142 34.36 -4.77 1.73
CA MET A 142 33.05 -5.30 1.33
C MET A 142 32.96 -6.82 1.40
N GLY A 143 34.09 -7.53 1.41
CA GLY A 143 34.16 -9.00 1.35
C GLY A 143 33.71 -9.58 0.01
N ASP A 144 33.23 -10.82 0.03
CA ASP A 144 33.01 -11.63 -1.17
C ASP A 144 32.22 -10.94 -2.29
N HIS A 145 32.77 -10.96 -3.50
CA HIS A 145 32.13 -10.39 -4.70
C HIS A 145 30.92 -11.20 -5.21
N ARG A 146 30.89 -12.51 -4.94
CA ARG A 146 29.88 -13.43 -5.48
C ARG A 146 29.55 -14.54 -4.50
N GLY A 147 28.28 -14.94 -4.48
CA GLY A 147 27.73 -15.90 -3.52
C GLY A 147 27.26 -15.23 -2.23
N VAL A 148 26.99 -16.05 -1.23
CA VAL A 148 26.69 -15.59 0.13
C VAL A 148 27.97 -14.98 0.72
N VAL A 149 27.86 -13.77 1.27
CA VAL A 149 28.99 -13.07 1.88
C VAL A 149 29.40 -13.78 3.16
N SER A 150 30.52 -14.47 3.08
CA SER A 150 31.14 -15.28 4.12
C SER A 150 32.35 -14.60 4.77
N ASN A 151 33.03 -13.71 4.05
CA ASN A 151 34.18 -12.95 4.54
C ASN A 151 33.87 -11.46 4.71
N GLY A 152 34.58 -10.83 5.65
CA GLY A 152 34.60 -9.40 5.92
C GLY A 152 33.49 -8.85 6.83
N PRO A 153 33.42 -7.51 7.00
CA PRO A 153 32.52 -6.85 7.96
C PRO A 153 31.03 -7.19 7.80
N PHE A 154 30.60 -7.52 6.58
CA PHE A 154 29.21 -7.87 6.27
C PHE A 154 28.95 -9.38 6.29
N GLN A 155 29.91 -10.19 6.76
CA GLN A 155 29.67 -11.61 6.99
C GLN A 155 28.49 -11.81 7.94
N ARG A 156 27.61 -12.76 7.62
CA ARG A 156 26.39 -13.07 8.41
C ARG A 156 25.38 -11.91 8.51
N TRP A 157 25.52 -10.85 7.70
CA TRP A 157 24.51 -9.79 7.61
C TRP A 157 23.16 -10.38 7.21
N ARG A 158 22.14 -10.16 8.06
CA ARG A 158 20.78 -10.65 7.82
C ARG A 158 19.93 -9.56 7.19
N GLN A 159 19.38 -9.89 6.02
CA GLN A 159 18.38 -9.07 5.35
C GLN A 159 17.06 -9.08 6.14
N ARG A 160 16.16 -8.15 5.83
CA ARG A 160 14.83 -8.04 6.47
C ARG A 160 13.99 -9.33 6.35
N ASN A 161 14.21 -10.12 5.30
CA ASN A 161 13.54 -11.42 5.08
C ASN A 161 14.22 -12.60 5.80
N GLY A 162 15.26 -12.35 6.60
CA GLY A 162 16.00 -13.38 7.33
C GLY A 162 17.12 -14.08 6.53
N ALA A 163 17.21 -13.84 5.22
CA ALA A 163 18.27 -14.38 4.37
C ALA A 163 19.61 -13.70 4.63
N PHE A 164 20.72 -14.39 4.38
CA PHE A 164 22.05 -13.78 4.40
C PHE A 164 22.26 -12.85 3.18
N LEU A 165 23.18 -11.90 3.30
CA LEU A 165 23.61 -11.08 2.18
C LEU A 165 24.23 -11.98 1.09
N GLU A 166 23.69 -11.90 -0.12
CA GLU A 166 24.16 -12.63 -1.30
C GLU A 166 24.40 -11.66 -2.46
N ARG A 167 25.46 -11.89 -3.22
CA ARG A 167 25.86 -11.09 -4.38
C ARG A 167 26.03 -11.98 -5.61
N ASN A 168 25.75 -11.44 -6.78
CA ASN A 168 26.04 -12.13 -8.05
C ASN A 168 26.86 -11.22 -8.98
N GLY A 169 28.01 -10.74 -8.48
CA GLY A 169 28.89 -9.87 -9.23
C GLY A 169 29.42 -10.55 -10.51
N GLY A 170 29.35 -9.84 -11.63
CA GLY A 170 29.69 -10.36 -12.96
C GLY A 170 28.70 -11.39 -13.53
N GLY A 171 27.55 -11.61 -12.88
CA GLY A 171 26.48 -12.47 -13.41
C GLY A 171 25.67 -11.81 -14.54
N SER A 172 25.65 -10.48 -14.59
CA SER A 172 25.05 -9.68 -15.67
C SER A 172 25.67 -8.28 -15.69
N GLY A 173 25.73 -7.67 -16.86
CA GLY A 173 26.35 -6.36 -17.07
C GLY A 173 27.88 -6.38 -17.06
N SER A 174 28.48 -5.20 -17.21
CA SER A 174 29.92 -4.97 -17.06
C SER A 174 30.14 -3.68 -16.28
N MET A 175 31.35 -3.47 -15.76
CA MET A 175 31.72 -2.19 -15.17
C MET A 175 31.65 -1.06 -16.21
N ILE A 176 31.50 0.19 -15.76
CA ILE A 176 31.39 1.33 -16.66
C ILE A 176 32.73 1.53 -17.37
N SER A 177 32.75 1.57 -18.70
CA SER A 177 34.00 1.81 -19.43
C SER A 177 34.41 3.29 -19.29
N PRO A 178 35.72 3.61 -19.22
CA PRO A 178 36.20 4.99 -19.18
C PRO A 178 35.91 5.81 -20.44
N ARG A 179 35.58 5.15 -21.57
CA ARG A 179 35.36 5.76 -22.89
C ARG A 179 33.88 5.84 -23.29
N GLY A 180 32.97 5.59 -22.34
CA GLY A 180 31.52 5.66 -22.55
C GLY A 180 30.96 7.07 -22.42
#